data_AF-A0A1F6CYV5-F1
#
_entry.id   AF-A0A1F6CYV5-F1
#
_cell.length_a   1.000
_cell.length_b   1.000
_cell.length_c   1.000
_cell.angle_alpha   90.00
_cell.angle_beta   90.00
_cell.angle_gamma   90.00
#
_symmetry.space_group_name_H-M   'P 1'
#
loop_
_entity.id
_entity.type
_entity.pdbx_description
1 polymer ?
#
loop_
_entity_poly.entity_id
_entity_poly.type
_entity_poly.pdbx_seq_one_letter_code
_entity_poly.pdbx_strand_id
1 'polypeptide(L)'
;MGGKVAPLIATIDYGPLGVCQLPRTWHKILLRAKGMLHPDYPDMTKSGLDPMALAVLKLDVEAVLKHIRENLPSYLQFEGWVLEQTRGRIDRDAVEEWNTFLRKRIHNDAKRTEIHATVGRKDDGTLTSAVALNHIEDWHLAHAQLVKRH
;
A
#
# COMPACT_ATOMS: atom_id res chain seq x y z
N MET A 1 -8.76 19.90 7.48
CA MET A 1 -8.74 19.24 6.16
C MET A 1 -9.71 18.07 6.22
N GLY A 2 -10.83 18.13 5.51
CA GLY A 2 -11.95 17.16 5.64
C GLY A 2 -12.15 16.26 4.41
N GLY A 3 -11.09 16.01 3.63
CA GLY A 3 -11.17 15.21 2.42
C GLY A 3 -10.81 13.74 2.68
N LYS A 4 -11.45 12.84 1.93
CA LYS A 4 -10.87 11.51 1.70
C LYS A 4 -9.63 11.68 0.82
N VAL A 5 -8.59 10.88 0.96
CA VAL A 5 -7.35 10.99 0.19
C VAL A 5 -6.90 9.62 -0.32
N ALA A 6 -6.44 9.58 -1.56
CA ALA A 6 -5.77 8.40 -2.10
C ALA A 6 -4.40 8.25 -1.40
N PRO A 7 -4.01 7.04 -0.98
CA PRO A 7 -2.66 6.81 -0.46
C PRO A 7 -1.65 7.01 -1.59
N LEU A 8 -0.74 7.96 -1.43
CA LEU A 8 0.27 8.28 -2.45
C LEU A 8 1.63 7.61 -2.22
N ILE A 9 1.77 6.87 -1.12
CA ILE A 9 2.95 6.02 -0.89
C ILE A 9 2.89 4.85 -1.86
N ALA A 10 3.90 4.69 -2.69
CA ALA A 10 3.96 3.68 -3.71
C ALA A 10 4.05 2.25 -3.12
N THR A 11 3.49 1.25 -3.81
CA THR A 11 3.66 -0.17 -3.45
C THR A 11 5.12 -0.62 -3.36
N ILE A 12 6.05 0.08 -4.03
CA ILE A 12 7.48 -0.25 -4.01
C ILE A 12 8.28 0.54 -2.97
N ASP A 13 7.64 1.47 -2.26
CA ASP A 13 8.32 2.23 -1.22
C ASP A 13 8.60 1.33 -0.02
N TYR A 14 9.77 1.53 0.60
CA TYR A 14 10.23 0.82 1.78
C TYR A 14 10.90 1.78 2.76
N GLY A 15 10.82 1.43 4.04
CA GLY A 15 11.56 2.09 5.12
C GLY A 15 12.85 1.40 5.50
N PRO A 16 13.48 1.79 6.63
CA PRO A 16 14.61 1.10 7.23
C PRO A 16 14.52 -0.44 7.31
N LEU A 17 13.33 -1.02 7.48
CA LEU A 17 13.18 -2.48 7.50
C LEU A 17 13.30 -3.12 6.11
N GLY A 18 13.24 -2.33 5.04
CA GLY A 18 13.44 -2.77 3.65
C GLY A 18 12.24 -3.50 3.04
N VAL A 19 11.07 -3.48 3.69
CA VAL A 19 9.88 -4.19 3.22
C VAL A 19 9.03 -3.27 2.34
N CYS A 20 8.99 -3.55 1.04
CA CYS A 20 8.08 -2.85 0.12
C CYS A 20 6.62 -3.05 0.56
N GLN A 21 5.75 -2.10 0.23
CA GLN A 21 4.33 -2.05 0.62
C GLN A 21 4.07 -1.75 2.11
N LEU A 22 5.00 -2.04 3.03
CA LEU A 22 4.80 -1.80 4.47
C LEU A 22 4.47 -0.33 4.81
N PRO A 23 5.16 0.69 4.25
CA PRO A 23 4.79 2.09 4.50
C PRO A 23 3.41 2.45 3.95
N ARG A 24 3.02 1.87 2.79
CA ARG A 24 1.69 2.09 2.22
C ARG A 24 0.60 1.46 3.09
N THR A 25 0.83 0.24 3.60
CA THR A 25 -0.08 -0.44 4.54
C THR A 25 -0.31 0.40 5.80
N TRP A 26 0.77 0.88 6.42
CA TRP A 26 0.69 1.79 7.58
C TRP A 26 -0.15 3.03 7.29
N HIS A 27 0.13 3.70 6.17
CA HIS A 27 -0.57 4.93 5.81
C HIS A 27 -2.05 4.71 5.54
N LYS A 28 -2.42 3.63 4.84
CA LYS A 28 -3.82 3.27 4.59
C LYS A 28 -4.59 3.06 5.89
N ILE A 29 -4.02 2.34 6.85
CA ILE A 29 -4.65 2.07 8.14
C ILE A 29 -4.85 3.36 8.94
N LEU A 30 -3.86 4.27 8.94
CA LEU A 30 -4.00 5.60 9.56
C LEU A 30 -5.10 6.43 8.91
N LEU A 31 -5.11 6.50 7.59
CA LEU A 31 -6.13 7.22 6.83
C LEU A 31 -7.52 6.65 7.15
N ARG A 32 -7.66 5.33 7.24
CA ARG A 32 -8.92 4.70 7.62
C ARG A 32 -9.33 5.06 9.04
N ALA A 33 -8.40 4.97 10.00
CA ALA A 33 -8.63 5.31 11.41
C ALA A 33 -9.09 6.77 11.59
N LYS A 34 -8.63 7.68 10.73
CA LYS A 34 -9.04 9.09 10.70
C LYS A 34 -10.26 9.38 9.85
N GLY A 35 -10.87 8.37 9.24
CA GLY A 35 -11.99 8.57 8.32
C GLY A 35 -11.60 9.33 7.05
N MET A 36 -10.32 9.29 6.65
CA MET A 36 -9.74 10.00 5.51
C MET A 36 -9.36 9.06 4.35
N LEU A 37 -9.49 7.75 4.46
CA LEU A 37 -9.15 6.86 3.34
C LEU A 37 -10.15 7.02 2.18
N HIS A 38 -9.64 7.19 0.95
CA HIS A 38 -10.45 7.23 -0.27
C HIS A 38 -11.37 6.00 -0.40
N PRO A 39 -12.66 6.17 -0.76
CA PRO A 39 -13.63 5.07 -0.82
C PRO A 39 -13.21 3.85 -1.66
N ASP A 40 -12.56 4.11 -2.80
CA ASP A 40 -12.06 3.05 -3.70
C ASP A 40 -10.88 2.24 -3.13
N TYR A 41 -10.33 2.64 -1.98
CA TYR A 41 -9.27 1.89 -1.32
C TYR A 41 -9.84 1.07 -0.18
N PRO A 42 -9.78 -0.27 -0.27
CA PRO A 42 -10.13 -1.10 0.86
C PRO A 42 -9.06 -0.98 1.94
N ASP A 43 -9.47 -1.13 3.19
CA ASP A 43 -8.57 -1.03 4.35
C ASP A 43 -7.55 -2.19 4.36
N MET A 44 -7.98 -3.39 4.80
CA MET A 44 -7.19 -4.62 4.85
C MET A 44 -7.92 -5.73 4.09
N THR A 45 -7.68 -5.85 2.78
CA THR A 45 -8.25 -6.93 1.96
C THR A 45 -7.45 -8.21 2.17
N LYS A 46 -8.08 -9.30 2.60
CA LYS A 46 -7.43 -10.60 2.90
C LYS A 46 -6.54 -11.14 1.77
N SER A 47 -6.92 -10.94 0.52
CA SER A 47 -6.16 -11.35 -0.68
C SER A 47 -5.31 -10.23 -1.30
N GLY A 48 -5.15 -9.10 -0.60
CA GLY A 48 -4.39 -7.94 -1.06
C GLY A 48 -2.90 -8.01 -0.68
N LEU A 49 -2.15 -6.98 -1.11
CA LEU A 49 -0.71 -6.89 -0.81
C LEU A 49 -0.42 -6.54 0.66
N ASP A 50 -1.33 -5.85 1.33
CA ASP A 50 -1.16 -5.45 2.73
C ASP A 50 -0.97 -6.64 3.69
N PRO A 51 -1.87 -7.65 3.75
CA PRO A 51 -1.64 -8.81 4.61
C PRO A 51 -0.45 -9.66 4.14
N MET A 52 -0.14 -9.68 2.84
CA MET A 52 1.04 -10.40 2.33
C MET A 52 2.35 -9.78 2.83
N ALA A 53 2.47 -8.45 2.83
CA ALA A 53 3.63 -7.75 3.37
C ALA A 53 3.80 -8.01 4.88
N LEU A 54 2.70 -8.08 5.64
CA LEU A 54 2.72 -8.44 7.06
C LEU A 54 3.11 -9.91 7.29
N ALA A 55 2.68 -10.82 6.41
CA ALA A 55 3.03 -12.23 6.47
C ALA A 55 4.54 -12.48 6.25
N VAL A 56 5.20 -11.70 5.38
CA VAL A 56 6.67 -11.72 5.20
C VAL A 56 7.38 -11.46 6.52
N LEU A 57 6.82 -10.57 7.34
CA LEU A 57 7.33 -10.23 8.67
C LEU A 57 6.79 -11.14 9.80
N LYS A 58 5.95 -12.13 9.46
CA LYS A 58 5.26 -13.03 10.41
C LYS A 58 4.44 -12.27 11.45
N LEU A 59 3.86 -11.14 11.07
CA LEU A 59 3.02 -10.31 11.94
C LEU A 59 1.56 -10.77 11.90
N ASP A 60 0.91 -10.71 13.05
CA ASP A 60 -0.54 -10.88 13.14
C ASP A 60 -1.26 -9.62 12.63
N VAL A 61 -2.21 -9.81 11.71
CA VAL A 61 -2.92 -8.70 11.05
C VAL A 61 -3.76 -7.90 12.04
N GLU A 62 -4.45 -8.58 12.96
CA GLU A 62 -5.32 -7.90 13.94
C GLU A 62 -4.49 -7.11 14.95
N ALA A 63 -3.34 -7.62 15.38
CA ALA A 63 -2.40 -6.91 16.23
C ALA A 63 -1.86 -5.64 15.56
N VAL A 64 -1.51 -5.71 14.27
CA VAL A 64 -1.07 -4.53 13.48
C VAL A 64 -2.19 -3.49 13.38
N LEU A 65 -3.41 -3.93 12.99
CA LEU A 65 -4.57 -3.05 12.88
C LEU A 65 -4.88 -2.37 14.21
N LYS A 66 -4.91 -3.14 15.30
CA LYS A 66 -5.13 -2.63 16.65
C LYS A 66 -4.07 -1.59 17.02
N HIS A 67 -2.79 -1.93 16.89
CA HIS A 67 -1.69 -1.04 17.26
C HIS A 67 -1.76 0.30 16.52
N ILE A 68 -1.90 0.28 15.19
CA ILE A 68 -1.91 1.52 14.39
C ILE A 68 -3.16 2.36 14.67
N ARG A 69 -4.34 1.73 14.80
CA ARG A 69 -5.60 2.46 15.02
C ARG A 69 -5.69 3.09 16.42
N GLU A 70 -5.14 2.41 17.44
CA GLU A 70 -5.15 2.92 18.81
C GLU A 70 -4.08 3.98 19.07
N ASN A 71 -2.88 3.82 18.47
CA ASN A 71 -1.72 4.63 18.82
C ASN A 71 -1.35 5.70 17.78
N LEU A 72 -1.85 5.55 16.54
CA LEU A 72 -1.56 6.46 15.42
C LEU A 72 -0.05 6.78 15.25
N PRO A 73 0.83 5.78 15.26
CA PRO A 73 2.27 5.99 15.29
C PRO A 73 2.75 6.67 13.99
N SER A 74 3.83 7.46 14.08
CA SER A 74 4.65 7.78 12.91
C SER A 74 5.22 6.49 12.30
N TYR A 75 5.66 6.54 11.05
CA TYR A 75 6.14 5.34 10.37
C TYR A 75 7.36 4.71 11.06
N LEU A 76 8.30 5.51 11.59
CA LEU A 76 9.45 4.98 12.33
C LEU A 76 9.07 4.38 13.69
N GLN A 77 8.05 4.94 14.37
CA GLN A 77 7.50 4.33 15.58
C GLN A 77 6.85 2.98 15.28
N PHE A 78 6.14 2.87 14.14
CA PHE A 78 5.58 1.60 13.69
C PHE A 78 6.66 0.57 13.35
N GLU A 79 7.73 0.94 12.64
CA GLU A 79 8.85 0.02 12.40
C GLU A 79 9.57 -0.40 13.69
N GLY A 80 9.68 0.50 14.67
CA GLY A 80 10.15 0.16 16.02
C GLY A 80 9.27 -0.92 16.67
N TRP A 81 7.95 -0.76 16.63
CA TRP A 81 7.01 -1.77 17.12
C TRP A 81 7.11 -3.09 16.36
N VAL A 82 7.29 -3.05 15.03
CA VAL A 82 7.53 -4.27 14.21
C VAL A 82 8.79 -5.00 14.67
N LEU A 83 9.88 -4.28 14.97
CA LEU A 83 11.09 -4.88 15.51
C LEU A 83 10.84 -5.53 16.86
N GLU A 84 10.05 -4.92 17.75
CA GLU A 84 9.67 -5.53 19.03
C GLU A 84 8.88 -6.83 18.81
N GLN A 85 7.87 -6.82 17.93
CA GLN A 85 7.05 -8.01 17.64
C GLN A 85 7.87 -9.15 17.02
N THR A 86 8.87 -8.80 16.21
CA THR A 86 9.78 -9.76 15.57
C THR A 86 10.99 -10.12 16.44
N ARG A 87 11.09 -9.58 17.67
CA ARG A 87 12.25 -9.73 18.57
C ARG A 87 13.58 -9.35 17.89
N GLY A 88 13.53 -8.33 17.03
CA GLY A 88 14.65 -7.84 16.23
C GLY A 88 15.05 -8.75 15.07
N ARG A 89 14.28 -9.80 14.76
CA ARG A 89 14.63 -10.81 13.74
C ARG A 89 13.77 -10.64 12.50
N ILE A 90 14.38 -10.11 11.44
CA ILE A 90 13.77 -10.01 10.12
C ILE A 90 14.47 -10.98 9.18
N ASP A 91 13.68 -11.83 8.53
CA ASP A 91 14.16 -12.74 7.50
C ASP A 91 14.47 -11.95 6.23
N ARG A 92 15.76 -11.70 5.99
CA ARG A 92 16.21 -10.84 4.88
C ARG A 92 16.00 -11.49 3.52
N ASP A 93 16.06 -12.82 3.43
CA ASP A 93 15.85 -13.54 2.19
C ASP A 93 14.37 -13.49 1.80
N ALA A 94 13.46 -13.70 2.76
CA ALA A 94 12.02 -13.55 2.52
C ALA A 94 11.64 -12.11 2.11
N VAL A 95 12.29 -11.10 2.69
CA VAL A 95 12.08 -9.69 2.31
C VAL A 95 12.56 -9.42 0.89
N GLU A 96 13.72 -9.95 0.48
CA GLU A 96 14.21 -9.75 -0.89
C GLU A 96 13.37 -10.50 -1.92
N GLU A 97 12.91 -11.71 -1.61
CA GLU A 97 11.96 -12.45 -2.45
C GLU A 97 10.66 -11.66 -2.64
N TRP A 98 10.08 -11.13 -1.56
CA TRP A 98 8.89 -10.27 -1.60
C TRP A 98 9.10 -9.02 -2.45
N ASN A 99 10.20 -8.31 -2.22
CA ASN A 99 10.52 -7.10 -2.97
C ASN A 99 10.73 -7.40 -4.46
N THR A 100 11.40 -8.50 -4.79
CA THR A 100 11.59 -8.96 -6.17
C THR A 100 10.25 -9.33 -6.83
N PHE A 101 9.36 -10.02 -6.11
CA PHE A 101 8.02 -10.30 -6.57
C PHE A 101 7.26 -9.02 -6.91
N LEU A 102 7.25 -8.02 -6.01
CA LEU A 102 6.56 -6.75 -6.25
C LEU A 102 7.11 -6.00 -7.46
N ARG A 103 8.45 -5.93 -7.62
CA ARG A 103 9.09 -5.26 -8.78
C ARG A 103 8.70 -5.89 -10.12
N LYS A 104 8.48 -7.21 -10.13
CA LYS A 104 8.14 -7.98 -11.34
C LYS A 104 6.64 -8.20 -11.54
N ARG A 105 5.81 -7.77 -10.57
CA ARG A 105 4.37 -8.05 -10.57
C ARG A 105 3.70 -7.39 -11.77
N ILE A 106 2.82 -8.16 -12.43
CA ILE A 106 1.88 -7.70 -13.44
C ILE A 106 0.45 -7.94 -12.93
N HIS A 107 -0.49 -7.09 -13.36
CA HIS A 107 -1.91 -7.31 -13.09
C HIS A 107 -2.47 -8.35 -14.07
N ASN A 108 -3.59 -8.96 -13.72
CA ASN A 108 -4.38 -9.68 -14.72
C ASN A 108 -4.94 -8.68 -15.76
N ASP A 109 -5.32 -9.19 -16.93
CA ASP A 109 -5.76 -8.35 -18.05
C ASP A 109 -6.97 -7.47 -17.70
N ALA A 110 -7.91 -8.00 -16.90
CA ALA A 110 -9.09 -7.25 -16.48
C ALA A 110 -8.70 -6.01 -15.65
N LYS A 111 -7.87 -6.19 -14.61
CA LYS A 111 -7.44 -5.08 -13.75
C LYS A 111 -6.52 -4.11 -14.50
N ARG A 112 -5.66 -4.62 -15.39
CA ARG A 112 -4.82 -3.76 -16.26
C ARG A 112 -5.70 -2.86 -17.13
N THR A 113 -6.70 -3.43 -17.79
CA THR A 113 -7.63 -2.71 -18.68
C THR A 113 -8.44 -1.67 -17.91
N GLU A 114 -8.93 -2.03 -16.72
CA GLU A 114 -9.65 -1.12 -15.81
C GLU A 114 -8.81 0.11 -15.47
N ILE A 115 -7.55 -0.08 -15.05
CA ILE A 115 -6.67 1.03 -14.66
C ILE A 115 -6.40 1.96 -15.86
N HIS A 116 -6.09 1.40 -17.03
CA HIS A 116 -5.89 2.18 -18.25
C HIS A 116 -7.12 3.04 -18.60
N ALA A 117 -8.32 2.47 -18.49
CA ALA A 117 -9.56 3.21 -18.68
C ALA A 117 -9.74 4.32 -17.63
N THR A 118 -9.47 4.04 -16.35
CA THR A 118 -9.52 5.02 -15.26
C THR A 118 -8.62 6.22 -15.53
N VAL A 119 -7.38 5.99 -16.00
CA VAL A 119 -6.43 7.07 -16.25
C VAL A 119 -6.55 7.71 -17.64
N GLY A 120 -7.52 7.28 -18.46
CA GLY A 120 -7.74 7.81 -19.81
C GLY A 120 -6.64 7.43 -20.82
N ARG A 121 -5.96 6.29 -20.60
CA ARG A 121 -4.90 5.78 -21.47
C ARG A 121 -5.40 4.56 -22.26
N LYS A 122 -5.07 4.48 -23.55
CA LYS A 122 -5.31 3.25 -24.34
C LYS A 122 -4.42 2.13 -23.80
N ASP A 123 -4.96 0.94 -23.54
CA ASP A 123 -4.13 -0.24 -23.26
C ASP A 123 -3.50 -0.76 -24.57
N ASP A 124 -2.25 -0.37 -24.82
CA ASP A 124 -1.44 -0.73 -25.99
C ASP A 124 -0.29 -1.70 -25.65
N GLY A 125 -0.31 -2.25 -24.42
CA GLY A 125 0.69 -3.21 -23.95
C GLY A 125 2.05 -2.61 -23.59
N THR A 126 2.29 -1.30 -23.73
CA THR A 126 3.60 -0.72 -23.40
C THR A 126 3.76 -0.43 -21.90
N LEU A 127 2.67 -0.47 -21.13
CA LEU A 127 2.68 -0.31 -19.67
C LEU A 127 1.90 -1.46 -19.01
N THR A 128 2.64 -2.44 -18.51
CA THR A 128 2.10 -3.67 -17.91
C THR A 128 2.50 -3.89 -16.45
N SER A 129 3.50 -3.15 -15.95
CA SER A 129 3.94 -3.22 -14.55
C SER A 129 2.78 -2.87 -13.62
N ALA A 130 2.42 -3.80 -12.73
CA ALA A 130 1.35 -3.57 -11.76
C ALA A 130 1.68 -2.42 -10.80
N VAL A 131 2.97 -2.26 -10.46
CA VAL A 131 3.44 -1.17 -9.60
C VAL A 131 3.24 0.18 -10.28
N ALA A 132 3.70 0.31 -11.53
CA ALA A 132 3.55 1.56 -12.27
C ALA A 132 2.07 1.90 -12.51
N LEU A 133 1.25 0.90 -12.86
CA LEU A 133 -0.20 1.04 -13.02
C LEU A 133 -0.88 1.52 -11.73
N ASN A 134 -0.52 0.95 -10.57
CA ASN A 134 -1.04 1.40 -9.28
C ASN A 134 -0.69 2.88 -9.02
N HIS A 135 0.55 3.31 -9.27
CA HIS A 135 0.96 4.69 -8.96
C HIS A 135 0.26 5.70 -9.84
N ILE A 136 0.12 5.44 -11.15
CA ILE A 136 -0.58 6.36 -12.03
C ILE A 136 -2.08 6.43 -11.70
N GLU A 137 -2.69 5.34 -11.24
CA GLU A 137 -4.07 5.33 -10.76
C GLU A 137 -4.19 6.15 -9.46
N ASP A 138 -3.29 5.93 -8.50
CA ASP A 138 -3.22 6.71 -7.25
C ASP A 138 -3.11 8.21 -7.53
N TRP A 139 -2.22 8.60 -8.44
CA TRP A 139 -2.01 10.00 -8.83
C TRP A 139 -3.24 10.59 -9.54
N HIS A 140 -3.85 9.83 -10.44
CA HIS A 140 -5.07 10.25 -11.13
C HIS A 140 -6.20 10.50 -10.13
N LEU A 141 -6.42 9.58 -9.19
CA LEU A 141 -7.45 9.70 -8.17
C LEU A 141 -7.15 10.89 -7.23
N ALA A 142 -5.91 11.06 -6.77
CA ALA A 142 -5.52 12.19 -5.95
C ALA A 142 -5.73 13.53 -6.68
N HIS A 143 -5.33 13.63 -7.95
CA HIS A 143 -5.55 14.81 -8.77
C HIS A 143 -7.05 15.10 -8.95
N ALA A 144 -7.85 14.08 -9.28
CA ALA A 144 -9.31 14.21 -9.44
C ALA A 144 -9.99 14.75 -8.18
N GLN A 145 -9.49 14.40 -6.99
CA GLN A 145 -10.00 14.94 -5.73
C GLN A 145 -9.68 16.43 -5.53
N LEU A 146 -8.54 16.91 -6.03
CA LEU A 146 -8.13 18.31 -5.92
C LEU A 146 -8.86 19.22 -6.91
N VAL A 147 -9.21 18.72 -8.10
CA VAL A 147 -9.83 19.53 -9.16
C VAL A 147 -11.36 19.47 -9.19
N LYS A 148 -11.98 18.55 -8.45
CA LYS A 148 -13.45 18.54 -8.26
C LYS A 148 -13.88 19.84 -7.57
N ARG A 149 -14.61 20.69 -8.30
CA ARG A 149 -15.27 21.87 -7.72
C ARG A 149 -16.44 21.40 -6.86
N HIS A 150 -16.51 21.92 -5.63
CA HIS A 150 -17.65 21.77 -4.73
C HIS A 150 -18.81 22.67 -5.15
#